data_AF-A0A9R0Y146-F1
#
_entry.id   AF-A0A9R0Y146-F1
#
_cell.length_a   1.000
_cell.length_b   1.000
_cell.length_c   1.000
_cell.angle_alpha   90.00
_cell.angle_beta   90.00
_cell.angle_gamma   90.00
#
_symmetry.space_group_name_H-M   'P 1'
#
loop_
_entity.id
_entity.type
_entity.pdbx_description
1 polymer ?
#
loop_
_entity_poly.entity_id
_entity_poly.type
_entity_poly.pdbx_seq_one_letter_code
_entity_poly.pdbx_strand_id
1 'polypeptide(L)'
;MLPIGDVAGQEDASQTKKRNNKKVKSSGPLPVKPWEHIDHVLMNLPASALQFLDCFSGLIQKRYWKGSLPWIHCYCFIRSSETEESILCEAQNKLNAKIAEPIFHRVRDVAPNKAMFCLSFRLPVECLKEETEDHI
;
A
#
# COMPACT_ATOMS: atom_id res chain seq x y z
N MET A 1 -63.25 -26.73 -31.50
CA MET A 1 -61.82 -26.37 -31.55
C MET A 1 -61.10 -27.33 -30.61
N LEU A 2 -60.71 -28.48 -31.17
CA LEU A 2 -60.15 -29.64 -30.47
C LEU A 2 -58.61 -29.58 -30.50
N PRO A 3 -57.89 -30.13 -29.51
CA PRO A 3 -56.44 -30.29 -29.60
C PRO A 3 -56.12 -31.57 -30.40
N ILE A 4 -55.22 -31.44 -31.37
CA ILE A 4 -54.55 -32.51 -32.14
C ILE A 4 -53.07 -32.15 -31.99
N GLY A 5 -52.09 -32.99 -31.68
CA GLY A 5 -51.82 -34.42 -31.82
C GLY A 5 -50.27 -34.48 -31.81
N ASP A 6 -49.63 -35.35 -31.05
CA ASP A 6 -49.09 -36.66 -31.49
C ASP A 6 -47.56 -36.62 -31.75
N VAL A 7 -46.96 -37.79 -31.49
CA VAL A 7 -45.68 -38.34 -32.01
C VAL A 7 -44.36 -38.17 -31.22
N ALA A 8 -43.93 -39.34 -30.73
CA ALA A 8 -42.61 -39.98 -30.62
C ALA A 8 -41.31 -39.33 -31.14
N GLY A 9 -40.19 -39.72 -30.49
CA GLY A 9 -38.80 -39.68 -30.99
C GLY A 9 -37.84 -40.07 -29.84
N GLN A 10 -37.33 -41.29 -29.73
CA GLN A 10 -36.21 -41.94 -30.45
C GLN A 10 -34.82 -41.53 -29.91
N GLU A 11 -34.06 -42.56 -29.54
CA GLU A 11 -32.66 -42.55 -29.07
C GLU A 11 -31.71 -41.95 -30.12
N ASP A 12 -30.63 -41.26 -29.71
CA ASP A 12 -29.32 -41.53 -30.34
C ASP A 12 -28.05 -41.01 -29.62
N ALA A 13 -27.03 -41.84 -29.76
CA ALA A 13 -25.57 -41.70 -29.78
C ALA A 13 -24.80 -40.50 -29.19
N SER A 14 -23.87 -40.87 -28.29
CA SER A 14 -22.44 -40.53 -28.25
C SER A 14 -21.89 -39.52 -29.27
N GLN A 15 -21.40 -38.37 -28.79
CA GLN A 15 -20.32 -37.62 -29.46
C GLN A 15 -19.31 -36.99 -28.47
N THR A 16 -18.10 -37.53 -28.56
CA THR A 16 -16.77 -37.00 -28.25
C THR A 16 -16.64 -35.48 -28.07
N LYS A 17 -16.15 -35.02 -26.91
CA LYS A 17 -15.44 -33.74 -26.78
C LYS A 17 -14.18 -33.90 -25.93
N LYS A 18 -13.04 -34.14 -26.60
CA LYS A 18 -11.70 -33.94 -26.03
C LYS A 18 -11.57 -32.47 -25.63
N ARG A 19 -11.54 -32.20 -24.33
CA ARG A 19 -11.24 -30.87 -23.76
C ARG A 19 -9.75 -30.58 -23.95
N ASN A 20 -9.44 -29.77 -24.96
CA ASN A 20 -8.12 -29.16 -25.11
C ASN A 20 -7.93 -28.10 -24.03
N ASN A 21 -7.31 -28.47 -22.91
CA ASN A 21 -6.83 -27.51 -21.91
C ASN A 21 -5.61 -26.76 -22.49
N LYS A 22 -5.88 -25.73 -23.29
CA LYS A 22 -4.88 -24.71 -23.63
C LYS A 22 -4.54 -23.99 -22.34
N LYS A 23 -3.44 -24.40 -21.71
CA LYS A 23 -2.84 -23.78 -20.53
C LYS A 23 -2.57 -22.31 -20.88
N VAL A 24 -3.44 -21.42 -20.45
CA VAL A 24 -3.20 -19.97 -20.50
C VAL A 24 -1.97 -19.74 -19.65
N LYS A 25 -0.84 -19.42 -20.29
CA LYS A 25 0.31 -18.87 -19.58
C LYS A 25 -0.14 -17.51 -19.08
N SER A 26 -0.70 -17.46 -17.87
CA SER A 26 -0.79 -16.22 -17.12
C SER A 26 0.65 -15.73 -16.98
N SER A 27 0.97 -14.57 -17.56
CA SER A 27 2.09 -13.77 -17.11
C SER A 27 1.80 -13.36 -15.67
N GLY A 28 2.09 -14.27 -14.73
CA GLY A 28 2.03 -13.96 -13.32
C GLY A 28 2.98 -12.80 -13.02
N PRO A 29 2.77 -12.06 -11.92
CA PRO A 29 3.70 -11.04 -11.48
C PRO A 29 5.12 -11.60 -11.51
N LEU A 30 6.05 -10.84 -12.10
CA LEU A 30 7.46 -11.20 -12.05
C LEU A 30 7.83 -11.49 -10.59
N PRO A 31 8.68 -12.50 -10.31
CA PRO A 31 9.06 -12.83 -8.95
C PRO A 31 9.73 -11.61 -8.32
N VAL A 32 8.96 -10.84 -7.55
CA VAL A 32 9.44 -9.66 -6.85
C VAL A 32 10.33 -10.17 -5.75
N LYS A 33 11.62 -9.87 -5.81
CA LYS A 33 12.50 -10.28 -4.72
C LYS A 33 12.10 -9.45 -3.50
N PRO A 34 11.80 -10.07 -2.34
CA PRO A 34 11.34 -9.34 -1.15
C PRO A 34 12.31 -8.26 -0.66
N TRP A 35 13.57 -8.34 -1.07
CA TRP A 35 14.65 -7.42 -0.74
C TRP A 35 14.81 -6.24 -1.72
N GLU A 36 14.04 -6.18 -2.81
CA GLU A 36 14.18 -5.14 -3.85
C GLU A 36 13.24 -3.94 -3.66
N HIS A 37 12.26 -4.01 -2.74
CA HIS A 37 11.41 -2.90 -2.30
C HIS A 37 10.58 -3.29 -1.07
N ILE A 38 9.95 -2.29 -0.43
CA ILE A 38 8.96 -2.45 0.64
C ILE A 38 7.74 -1.62 0.24
N ASP A 39 6.54 -2.20 0.34
CA ASP A 39 5.32 -1.50 -0.02
C ASP A 39 4.83 -0.58 1.10
N HIS A 40 4.89 -1.05 2.35
CA HIS A 40 4.32 -0.38 3.52
C HIS A 40 5.25 -0.49 4.74
N VAL A 41 5.33 0.59 5.50
CA VAL A 41 6.00 0.64 6.81
C VAL A 41 4.97 1.08 7.84
N LEU A 42 4.71 0.21 8.83
CA LEU A 42 3.81 0.51 9.94
C LEU A 42 4.63 0.94 11.16
N MET A 43 4.45 2.18 11.59
CA MET A 43 5.04 2.72 12.80
C MET A 43 3.98 2.74 13.90
N ASN A 44 3.67 1.56 14.45
CA ASN A 44 2.69 1.40 15.52
C ASN A 44 3.26 1.77 16.90
N LEU A 45 3.82 2.98 17.01
CA LEU A 45 4.39 3.55 18.22
C LEU A 45 3.82 4.96 18.44
N PRO A 46 2.55 5.09 18.86
CA PRO A 46 1.82 6.37 18.85
C PRO A 46 2.48 7.52 19.63
N ALA A 47 3.27 7.21 20.64
CA ALA A 47 3.96 8.21 21.45
C ALA A 47 5.22 8.79 20.77
N SER A 48 5.81 8.07 19.81
CA SER A 48 7.15 8.38 19.29
C SER A 48 7.31 8.26 17.78
N ALA A 49 6.31 7.75 17.04
CA ALA A 49 6.44 7.48 15.61
C ALA A 49 6.84 8.73 14.80
N LEU A 50 6.28 9.90 15.11
CA LEU A 50 6.67 11.16 14.48
C LEU A 50 8.17 11.47 14.64
N GLN A 51 8.74 11.14 15.80
CA GLN A 51 10.16 11.43 16.08
C GLN A 51 11.10 10.57 15.25
N PHE A 52 10.66 9.37 14.83
CA PHE A 52 11.45 8.44 14.03
C PHE A 52 11.29 8.66 12.51
N LEU A 53 10.53 9.67 12.07
CA LEU A 53 10.40 9.98 10.64
C LEU A 53 11.72 10.46 10.04
N ASP A 54 12.60 11.05 10.85
CA ASP A 54 13.95 11.45 10.48
C ASP A 54 14.80 10.28 9.96
N CYS A 55 14.55 9.07 10.47
CA CYS A 55 15.25 7.85 10.09
C CYS A 55 15.05 7.46 8.63
N PHE A 56 14.03 7.99 7.94
CA PHE A 56 13.85 7.73 6.50
C PHE A 56 14.73 8.60 5.61
N SER A 57 15.27 9.70 6.13
CA SER A 57 16.14 10.59 5.38
C SER A 57 17.45 9.88 5.02
N GLY A 58 17.65 9.62 3.73
CA GLY A 58 18.85 8.95 3.21
C GLY A 58 18.95 7.45 3.55
N LEU A 59 17.88 6.83 4.03
CA LEU A 59 17.87 5.41 4.40
C LEU A 59 17.86 4.50 3.18
N ILE A 60 17.06 4.85 2.18
CA ILE A 60 16.87 4.04 0.98
C ILE A 60 17.87 4.48 -0.07
N GLN A 61 18.75 3.57 -0.48
CA GLN A 61 19.68 3.81 -1.58
C GLN A 61 18.96 3.60 -2.92
N LYS A 62 18.87 4.66 -3.71
CA LYS A 62 18.10 4.69 -4.97
C LYS A 62 18.50 3.58 -5.95
N ARG A 63 19.80 3.24 -6.02
CA ARG A 63 20.35 2.20 -6.91
C ARG A 63 19.80 0.78 -6.66
N TYR A 64 19.42 0.48 -5.42
CA TYR A 64 18.92 -0.83 -5.03
C TYR A 64 17.39 -0.89 -4.99
N TRP A 65 16.73 0.27 -5.03
CA TRP A 65 15.28 0.36 -4.96
C TRP A 65 14.66 0.19 -6.35
N LYS A 66 13.92 -0.90 -6.58
CA LYS A 66 13.33 -1.23 -7.89
C LYS A 66 11.81 -1.12 -7.93
N GLY A 67 11.22 -0.43 -6.95
CA GLY A 67 9.77 -0.26 -6.81
C GLY A 67 9.36 1.19 -6.53
N SER A 68 8.08 1.37 -6.24
CA SER A 68 7.59 2.65 -5.73
C SER A 68 7.97 2.83 -4.25
N LEU A 69 8.05 4.08 -3.79
CA LEU A 69 8.54 4.42 -2.44
C LEU A 69 7.53 4.07 -1.35
N PRO A 70 7.90 3.43 -0.23
CA PRO A 70 6.94 2.82 0.68
C PRO A 70 5.87 3.78 1.21
N TRP A 71 4.69 3.24 1.51
CA TRP A 71 3.62 3.92 2.23
C TRP A 71 4.01 3.90 3.70
N ILE A 72 4.06 5.06 4.33
CA ILE A 72 4.35 5.19 5.74
C ILE A 72 3.03 5.35 6.48
N HIS A 73 2.78 4.49 7.46
CA HIS A 73 1.63 4.55 8.36
C HIS A 73 2.13 4.92 9.76
N CYS A 74 2.09 6.21 10.06
CA CYS A 74 2.56 6.78 11.30
C CYS A 74 1.40 6.93 12.29
N TYR A 75 1.35 6.06 13.30
CA TYR A 75 0.39 6.25 14.38
C TYR A 75 0.87 7.36 15.32
N CYS A 76 -0.02 8.26 15.70
CA CYS A 76 0.28 9.38 16.59
C CYS A 76 -0.91 9.71 17.50
N PHE A 77 -0.66 10.49 18.54
CA PHE A 77 -1.71 11.09 19.35
C PHE A 77 -1.92 12.54 18.95
N ILE A 78 -3.18 12.97 18.87
CA ILE A 78 -3.57 14.36 18.68
C ILE A 78 -4.42 14.78 19.88
N ARG A 79 -4.00 15.85 20.56
CA ARG A 79 -4.76 16.50 21.63
C ARG A 79 -5.77 17.48 21.04
N SER A 80 -6.79 17.85 21.81
CA SER A 80 -7.78 18.86 21.38
C SER A 80 -7.18 20.25 21.10
N SER A 81 -5.97 20.54 21.57
CA SER A 81 -5.22 21.77 21.29
C SER A 81 -4.39 21.71 20.01
N GLU A 82 -4.23 20.51 19.43
CA GLU A 82 -3.44 20.25 18.23
C GLU A 82 -4.39 20.00 17.05
N THR A 83 -3.90 20.20 15.83
CA THR A 83 -4.67 19.95 14.61
C THR A 83 -3.93 18.97 13.69
N GLU A 84 -4.62 18.42 12.70
CA GLU A 84 -3.99 17.56 11.69
C GLU A 84 -2.88 18.32 10.94
N GLU A 85 -3.06 19.62 10.70
CA GLU A 85 -2.06 20.49 10.06
C GLU A 85 -0.82 20.69 10.93
N SER A 86 -0.97 20.85 12.26
CA SER A 86 0.20 20.98 13.14
C SER A 86 1.01 19.68 13.18
N ILE A 87 0.33 18.54 13.19
CA ILE A 87 0.97 17.22 13.14
C ILE A 87 1.64 16.96 11.80
N LEU A 88 1.00 17.34 10.69
CA LEU A 88 1.59 17.28 9.35
C LEU A 88 2.85 18.15 9.26
N CYS A 89 2.80 19.37 9.79
CA CYS A 89 3.95 20.27 9.84
C CYS A 89 5.12 19.64 10.60
N GLU A 90 4.86 19.07 11.79
CA GLU A 90 5.88 18.35 12.55
C GLU A 90 6.45 17.15 11.76
N ALA A 91 5.59 16.35 11.14
CA ALA A 91 6.01 15.20 10.34
C ALA A 91 6.93 15.61 9.18
N GLN A 92 6.56 16.65 8.43
CA GLN A 92 7.38 17.19 7.34
C GLN A 92 8.72 17.74 7.83
N ASN A 93 8.73 18.42 8.97
CA ASN A 93 9.96 18.94 9.58
C ASN A 93 10.91 17.81 9.99
N LYS A 94 10.37 16.73 10.58
CA LYS A 94 11.17 15.55 10.97
C LYS A 94 11.70 14.79 9.75
N LEU A 95 10.87 14.67 8.72
CA LEU A 95 11.25 14.01 7.47
C LEU A 95 12.21 14.85 6.63
N ASN A 96 12.27 16.16 6.88
CA ASN A 96 12.94 17.17 6.05
C ASN A 96 12.48 17.14 4.58
N ALA A 97 11.19 16.87 4.37
CA ALA A 97 10.58 16.78 3.04
C ALA A 97 9.10 17.13 3.11
N LYS A 98 8.53 17.53 1.97
CA LYS A 98 7.08 17.79 1.86
C LYS A 98 6.34 16.47 1.71
N ILE A 99 5.24 16.33 2.42
CA ILE A 99 4.35 15.17 2.33
C ILE A 99 3.20 15.54 1.40
N ALA A 100 3.11 14.86 0.26
CA ALA A 100 2.00 15.02 -0.67
C ALA A 100 0.82 14.13 -0.25
N GLU A 101 -0.39 14.67 -0.34
CA GLU A 101 -1.65 13.95 -0.13
C GLU A 101 -1.70 13.14 1.20
N PRO A 102 -1.46 13.77 2.36
CA PRO A 102 -1.53 13.09 3.64
C PRO A 102 -2.96 12.65 3.95
N ILE A 103 -3.10 11.43 4.47
CA ILE A 103 -4.38 10.86 4.89
C ILE A 103 -4.35 10.69 6.40
N PHE A 104 -5.21 11.43 7.10
CA PHE A 104 -5.45 11.23 8.53
C PHE A 104 -6.63 10.28 8.74
N HIS A 105 -6.39 9.20 9.48
CA HIS A 105 -7.43 8.28 9.91
C HIS A 105 -7.55 8.30 11.43
N ARG A 106 -8.68 8.76 11.95
CA ARG A 106 -8.97 8.73 13.39
C ARG A 106 -9.28 7.31 13.84
N VAL A 107 -8.42 6.75 14.70
CA VAL A 107 -8.50 5.34 15.13
C VAL A 107 -9.44 5.19 16.32
N ARG A 108 -9.20 5.95 17.40
CA ARG A 108 -9.97 5.87 18.66
C ARG A 108 -9.63 7.01 19.61
N ASP A 109 -10.49 7.26 20.59
CA ASP A 109 -10.14 8.02 21.78
C ASP A 109 -9.23 7.22 22.71
N VAL A 110 -8.28 7.90 23.35
CA VAL A 110 -7.30 7.26 24.26
C VAL A 110 -7.22 7.93 25.62
N ALA A 111 -7.70 9.18 25.74
CA ALA A 111 -7.90 9.89 26.99
C ALA A 111 -8.90 11.04 26.75
N PRO A 112 -9.43 11.69 27.80
CA PRO A 112 -10.14 12.95 27.63
C PRO A 112 -9.28 13.94 26.83
N ASN A 113 -9.86 14.54 25.79
CA ASN A 113 -9.18 15.51 24.91
C ASN A 113 -7.96 14.95 24.15
N LYS A 114 -7.82 13.63 23.99
CA LYS A 114 -6.73 13.02 23.23
C LYS A 114 -7.20 11.78 22.47
N ALA A 115 -6.98 11.79 21.17
CA ALA A 115 -7.30 10.68 20.28
C ALA A 115 -6.05 10.15 19.57
N MET A 116 -6.10 8.89 19.17
CA MET A 116 -5.10 8.24 18.33
C MET A 116 -5.52 8.37 16.87
N PHE A 117 -4.57 8.76 16.02
CA PHE A 117 -4.70 8.86 14.59
C PHE A 117 -3.62 8.04 13.90
N CYS A 118 -3.87 7.68 12.64
CA CYS A 118 -2.87 7.17 11.72
C CYS A 118 -2.70 8.18 10.58
N LEU A 119 -1.53 8.82 10.52
CA LEU A 119 -1.10 9.63 9.39
C LEU A 119 -0.47 8.70 8.34
N SER A 120 -1.09 8.62 7.17
CA SER A 120 -0.63 7.79 6.05
C SER A 120 -0.20 8.64 4.87
N PHE A 121 0.97 8.36 4.29
CA PHE A 121 1.48 9.06 3.11
C PHE A 121 2.49 8.20 2.34
N ARG A 122 2.73 8.53 1.06
CA ARG A 122 3.82 7.92 0.28
C ARG A 122 5.14 8.61 0.65
N LEU A 123 6.18 7.84 0.93
CA LEU A 123 7.48 8.40 1.27
C LEU A 123 7.97 9.33 0.13
N PRO A 124 8.38 10.58 0.43
CA PRO A 124 8.88 11.51 -0.59
C PRO A 124 10.19 11.05 -1.23
N VAL A 125 10.41 11.43 -2.49
CA VAL A 125 11.62 11.06 -3.25
C VAL A 125 12.88 11.70 -2.68
N GLU A 126 12.74 12.83 -2.00
CA GLU A 126 13.80 13.58 -1.31
C GLU A 126 14.43 12.78 -0.17
N CYS A 127 13.74 11.75 0.33
CA CYS A 127 14.26 10.86 1.36
C CYS A 127 15.23 9.80 0.80
N LEU A 128 15.35 9.67 -0.52
CA LEU A 128 16.29 8.74 -1.14
C LEU A 128 17.72 9.27 -1.04
N LYS A 129 18.67 8.35 -0.83
CA LYS A 129 20.10 8.64 -0.95
C LYS A 129 20.53 8.48 -2.42
N GLU A 130 20.93 9.59 -3.03
CA GLU A 130 21.62 9.60 -4.33
C GLU A 130 23.05 9.09 -4.16
N GLU A 131 23.64 8.55 -5.23
CA GLU A 131 25.06 8.22 -5.24
C GLU A 131 25.87 9.50 -5.17
N THR A 132 26.60 9.67 -4.08
CA THR A 132 27.76 10.55 -4.08
C THR A 132 28.88 9.71 -4.67
N GLU A 133 29.41 10.09 -5.83
CA GLU A 133 30.69 9.57 -6.30
C GLU A 133 31.72 9.96 -5.25
N ASP A 134 32.07 9.01 -4.36
CA ASP A 134 33.25 9.12 -3.52
C ASP A 134 34.46 9.09 -4.46
N HIS A 135 34.80 10.24 -5.03
CA HIS A 135 36.05 10.44 -5.74
C HIS A 135 37.18 10.36 -4.70
N ILE A 136 37.82 9.19 -4.64
CA ILE A 136 39.18 9.02 -4.10
C ILE A 136 40.18 9.46 -5.17
#